data_AF-A0A139QWP3-F1
#
_entry.id   AF-A0A139QWP3-F1
#
_cell.length_a   1.000
_cell.length_b   1.000
_cell.length_c   1.000
_cell.angle_alpha   90.00
_cell.angle_beta   90.00
_cell.angle_gamma   90.00
#
_symmetry.space_group_name_H-M   'P 1'
#
loop_
_entity.id
_entity.type
_entity.pdbx_description
1 polymer ?
#
loop_
_entity_poly.entity_id
_entity_poly.type
_entity_poly.pdbx_seq_one_letter_code
_entity_poly.pdbx_strand_id
1 'polypeptide(L)'
;MCSDANSVYEEYCSLTNTPHYVRPSNFLKIIGNHGYVIQATDDFEKKANQKVLEHLYYEGITDKITNRGDILFEKFNEIKYQYSLSLGRVNELHNDIKNFIYGKMTNVSTKYLQDYIGYFTYIRNWRVKNGHYPTSQKDAETIFIEILKAKKNLTSTEVRQKELKLPKPSPRYMKVLKEETEKARTVIDNPYFKFNEEDGVLSFNKREYLLDLPKSRLYAIAKECHIPRYKKLAHWSLVSVVLKQENIQDILYQQLAKDRNQLIDEEDLEVMKSSGYVL
;
A
#
# COMPACT_ATOMS: atom_id res chain seq x y z
N MET A 1 9.94 5.77 7.58
CA MET A 1 8.76 5.97 6.72
C MET A 1 7.53 5.51 7.47
N CYS A 2 6.36 6.11 7.22
CA CYS A 2 5.09 5.80 7.89
C CYS A 2 4.04 5.57 6.80
N SER A 3 3.70 4.31 6.55
CA SER A 3 2.87 3.89 5.43
C SER A 3 2.03 2.67 5.83
N ASP A 4 1.17 2.22 4.93
CA ASP A 4 0.44 0.97 5.10
C ASP A 4 1.37 -0.25 4.94
N ALA A 5 0.78 -1.44 4.96
CA ALA A 5 1.51 -2.70 4.83
C ALA A 5 1.82 -3.09 3.37
N ASN A 6 1.77 -2.15 2.41
CA ASN A 6 2.06 -2.46 1.01
C ASN A 6 3.53 -2.88 0.83
N SER A 7 3.75 -3.95 0.06
CA SER A 7 5.08 -4.54 -0.15
C SER A 7 6.07 -3.57 -0.77
N VAL A 8 5.61 -2.61 -1.59
CA VAL A 8 6.48 -1.62 -2.24
C VAL A 8 7.19 -0.76 -1.19
N TYR A 9 6.49 -0.37 -0.14
CA TYR A 9 7.06 0.42 0.94
C TYR A 9 8.08 -0.37 1.74
N GLU A 10 7.79 -1.66 1.97
CA GLU A 10 8.72 -2.56 2.64
C GLU A 10 9.99 -2.78 1.80
N GLU A 11 9.85 -3.07 0.50
CA GLU A 11 10.98 -3.22 -0.43
C GLU A 11 11.85 -1.95 -0.47
N TYR A 12 11.23 -0.78 -0.58
CA TYR A 12 11.94 0.50 -0.55
C TYR A 12 12.72 0.67 0.76
N CYS A 13 12.08 0.40 1.90
CA CYS A 13 12.69 0.56 3.21
C CYS A 13 13.78 -0.47 3.48
N SER A 14 13.65 -1.70 3.00
CA SER A 14 14.71 -2.71 3.08
C SER A 14 15.91 -2.32 2.20
N LEU A 15 15.69 -1.86 0.96
CA LEU A 15 16.76 -1.44 0.05
C LEU A 15 17.56 -0.23 0.57
N THR A 16 16.87 0.69 1.25
CA THR A 16 17.47 1.93 1.78
C THR A 16 17.88 1.83 3.25
N ASN A 17 17.68 0.67 3.89
CA ASN A 17 17.86 0.46 5.33
C ASN A 17 17.15 1.54 6.17
N THR A 18 15.94 1.92 5.77
CA THR A 18 15.12 2.96 6.42
C THR A 18 14.11 2.29 7.34
N PRO A 19 13.99 2.70 8.63
CA PRO A 19 12.95 2.18 9.51
C PRO A 19 11.54 2.46 8.96
N HIS A 20 10.70 1.44 8.91
CA HIS A 20 9.36 1.53 8.32
C HIS A 20 8.30 1.22 9.37
N TYR A 21 7.55 2.24 9.75
CA TYR A 21 6.38 2.08 10.60
C TYR A 21 5.19 1.66 9.72
N VAL A 22 4.69 0.47 10.00
CA VAL A 22 3.53 -0.12 9.34
C VAL A 22 2.38 -0.15 10.34
N ARG A 23 1.21 0.33 9.92
CA ARG A 23 -0.02 0.18 10.69
C ARG A 23 -1.14 -0.39 9.83
N PRO A 24 -1.80 -1.46 10.27
CA PRO A 24 -2.97 -1.98 9.57
C PRO A 24 -4.11 -0.95 9.53
N SER A 25 -4.78 -0.83 8.39
CA SER A 25 -5.94 0.06 8.23
C SER A 25 -7.12 -0.33 9.12
N ASN A 26 -7.27 -1.63 9.44
CA ASN A 26 -8.29 -2.18 10.33
C ASN A 26 -7.87 -2.22 11.82
N PHE A 27 -6.83 -1.48 12.22
CA PHE A 27 -6.27 -1.50 13.58
C PHE A 27 -7.31 -1.36 14.69
N LEU A 28 -8.26 -0.41 14.58
CA LEU A 28 -9.28 -0.18 15.61
C LEU A 28 -10.22 -1.38 15.79
N LYS A 29 -10.53 -2.08 14.69
CA LYS A 29 -11.36 -3.29 14.71
C LYS A 29 -10.60 -4.45 15.36
N ILE A 30 -9.32 -4.60 15.06
CA ILE A 30 -8.45 -5.64 15.63
C ILE A 30 -8.39 -5.50 17.15
N ILE A 31 -8.04 -4.31 17.66
CA ILE A 31 -7.90 -4.11 19.11
C ILE A 31 -9.25 -4.29 19.81
N GLY A 32 -10.35 -3.79 19.23
CA GLY A 32 -11.70 -3.94 19.79
C GLY A 32 -12.14 -5.39 19.91
N ASN A 33 -11.83 -6.23 18.90
CA ASN A 33 -12.11 -7.67 18.94
C ASN A 33 -11.32 -8.42 20.03
N HIS A 34 -10.23 -7.83 20.53
CA HIS A 34 -9.37 -8.40 21.59
C HIS A 34 -9.63 -7.75 22.95
N GLY A 35 -10.78 -7.07 23.12
CA GLY A 35 -11.21 -6.52 24.40
C GLY A 35 -10.62 -5.14 24.72
N TYR A 36 -10.06 -4.43 23.73
CA TYR A 36 -9.63 -3.06 23.92
C TYR A 36 -10.82 -2.12 24.06
N VAL A 37 -10.89 -1.39 25.17
CA VAL A 37 -11.94 -0.40 25.44
C VAL A 37 -11.52 0.97 24.86
N ILE A 38 -12.25 1.44 23.85
CA ILE A 38 -12.02 2.75 23.25
C ILE A 38 -12.45 3.83 24.26
N GLN A 39 -11.55 4.78 24.56
CA GLN A 39 -11.75 5.85 25.56
C GLN A 39 -11.91 5.36 27.02
N ALA A 40 -11.08 4.40 27.44
CA ALA A 40 -10.99 3.99 28.84
C ALA A 40 -10.81 5.19 29.79
N THR A 41 -11.77 5.36 30.71
CA THR A 41 -11.78 6.48 31.66
C THR A 41 -11.08 6.15 32.97
N ASP A 42 -11.11 4.90 33.41
CA ASP A 42 -10.46 4.46 34.64
C ASP A 42 -9.07 3.83 34.40
N ASP A 43 -8.25 3.81 35.45
CA ASP A 43 -6.87 3.35 35.36
C ASP A 43 -6.74 1.82 35.29
N PHE A 44 -7.77 1.07 35.66
CA PHE A 44 -7.81 -0.38 35.53
C PHE A 44 -7.98 -0.78 34.05
N GLU A 45 -8.92 -0.15 33.35
CA GLU A 45 -9.14 -0.31 31.91
C GLU A 45 -7.93 0.12 31.09
N LYS A 46 -7.25 1.23 31.47
CA LYS A 46 -6.01 1.65 30.79
C LYS A 46 -4.90 0.61 30.90
N LYS A 47 -4.72 0.00 32.07
CA LYS A 47 -3.74 -1.09 32.27
C LYS A 47 -4.12 -2.35 31.50
N ALA A 48 -5.40 -2.70 31.45
CA ALA A 48 -5.89 -3.83 30.65
C ALA A 48 -5.65 -3.59 29.14
N ASN A 49 -6.00 -2.41 28.65
CA ASN A 49 -5.75 -1.98 27.27
C ASN A 49 -4.26 -2.05 26.90
N GLN A 50 -3.36 -1.63 27.80
CA GLN A 50 -1.93 -1.69 27.56
C GLN A 50 -1.44 -3.13 27.39
N LYS A 51 -1.94 -4.07 28.21
CA LYS A 51 -1.62 -5.50 28.06
C LYS A 51 -2.15 -6.09 26.75
N VAL A 52 -3.34 -5.69 26.32
CA VAL A 52 -3.92 -6.10 25.03
C VAL A 52 -3.03 -5.62 23.88
N LEU A 53 -2.61 -4.35 23.88
CA LEU A 53 -1.72 -3.81 22.86
C LEU A 53 -0.35 -4.48 22.85
N GLU A 54 0.22 -4.75 24.03
CA GLU A 54 1.51 -5.45 24.16
C GLU A 54 1.45 -6.87 23.59
N HIS A 55 0.40 -7.61 23.95
CA HIS A 55 0.19 -8.96 23.44
C HIS A 55 0.07 -8.97 21.91
N LEU A 56 -0.77 -8.11 21.35
CA LEU A 56 -0.97 -8.01 19.91
C LEU A 56 0.29 -7.55 19.14
N TYR A 57 1.14 -6.74 19.79
CA TYR A 57 2.42 -6.32 19.22
C TYR A 57 3.38 -7.50 19.06
N TYR A 58 3.53 -8.32 20.10
CA TYR A 58 4.41 -9.49 20.05
C TYR A 58 3.86 -10.61 19.15
N GLU A 59 2.54 -10.69 18.95
CA GLU A 59 1.94 -11.56 17.93
C GLU A 59 2.09 -11.02 16.51
N GLY A 60 2.59 -9.78 16.34
CA GLY A 60 2.81 -9.15 15.04
C GLY A 60 1.53 -8.75 14.30
N ILE A 61 0.41 -8.63 15.03
CA ILE A 61 -0.92 -8.33 14.48
C ILE A 61 -1.16 -6.81 14.39
N THR A 62 -0.60 -6.05 15.31
CA THR A 62 -0.75 -4.58 15.37
C THR A 62 0.37 -3.84 14.66
N ASP A 63 0.45 -2.52 14.87
CA ASP A 63 1.49 -1.69 14.29
C ASP A 63 2.89 -2.12 14.72
N LYS A 64 3.84 -2.04 13.79
CA LYS A 64 5.22 -2.48 13.98
C LYS A 64 6.19 -1.55 13.24
N ILE A 65 7.46 -1.62 13.62
CA ILE A 65 8.55 -0.97 12.88
C ILE A 65 9.42 -2.07 12.28
N THR A 66 9.42 -2.19 10.96
CA THR A 66 10.31 -3.09 10.22
C THR A 66 11.65 -2.39 9.93
N ASN A 67 12.65 -3.17 9.50
CA ASN A 67 14.00 -2.70 9.16
C ASN A 67 14.76 -2.00 10.31
N ARG A 68 14.55 -2.46 11.56
CA ARG A 68 15.27 -1.95 12.75
C ARG A 68 15.59 -3.02 13.81
N GLY A 69 15.54 -4.30 13.44
CA GLY A 69 15.69 -5.43 14.38
C GLY A 69 14.51 -5.55 15.35
N ASP A 70 14.62 -6.48 16.32
CA ASP A 70 13.58 -6.68 17.33
C ASP A 70 13.55 -5.52 18.32
N ILE A 71 12.39 -4.86 18.43
CA ILE A 71 12.17 -3.75 19.36
C ILE A 71 11.18 -4.21 20.44
N LEU A 72 11.49 -3.97 21.71
CA LEU A 72 10.56 -4.21 22.81
C LEU A 72 9.37 -3.26 22.76
N PHE A 73 8.20 -3.72 23.20
CA PHE A 73 6.94 -2.95 23.12
C PHE A 73 7.03 -1.57 23.77
N GLU A 74 7.67 -1.44 24.94
CA GLU A 74 7.87 -0.16 25.61
C GLU A 74 8.65 0.81 24.71
N LYS A 75 9.76 0.33 24.13
CA LYS A 75 10.61 1.15 23.27
C LYS A 75 9.91 1.54 21.97
N PHE A 76 9.10 0.63 21.42
CA PHE A 76 8.25 0.90 20.28
C PHE A 76 7.24 2.01 20.59
N ASN A 77 6.56 1.96 21.74
CA ASN A 77 5.61 2.99 22.16
C ASN A 77 6.29 4.35 22.35
N GLU A 78 7.46 4.41 22.97
CA GLU A 78 8.24 5.66 23.08
C GLU A 78 8.48 6.29 21.70
N ILE A 79 8.94 5.50 20.73
CA ILE A 79 9.19 5.95 19.35
C ILE A 79 7.87 6.44 18.72
N LYS A 80 6.79 5.68 18.90
CA LYS A 80 5.47 6.03 18.37
C LYS A 80 4.98 7.37 18.89
N TYR A 81 5.11 7.64 20.18
CA TYR A 81 4.74 8.94 20.77
C TYR A 81 5.69 10.05 20.35
N GLN A 82 7.01 9.82 20.42
CA GLN A 82 8.04 10.81 20.08
C GLN A 82 7.89 11.33 18.65
N TYR A 83 7.61 10.45 17.69
CA TYR A 83 7.44 10.81 16.28
C TYR A 83 5.98 10.99 15.86
N SER A 84 5.05 10.97 16.82
CA SER A 84 3.60 11.11 16.57
C SER A 84 3.09 10.14 15.48
N LEU A 85 3.59 8.90 15.50
CA LEU A 85 3.25 7.87 14.52
C LEU A 85 1.81 7.39 14.76
N SER A 86 0.97 7.52 13.73
CA SER A 86 -0.44 7.21 13.81
C SER A 86 -1.01 6.83 12.45
N LEU A 87 -2.21 6.24 12.46
CA LEU A 87 -2.97 5.99 11.23
C LEU A 87 -3.24 7.29 10.47
N GLY A 88 -3.47 8.40 11.19
CA GLY A 88 -3.61 9.72 10.58
C GLY A 88 -2.39 10.11 9.75
N ARG A 89 -1.17 9.83 10.22
CA ARG A 89 0.07 10.09 9.46
C ARG A 89 0.22 9.21 8.22
N VAL A 90 -0.20 7.95 8.30
CA VAL A 90 -0.25 7.03 7.14
C VAL A 90 -1.23 7.56 6.10
N ASN A 91 -2.45 7.88 6.52
CA ASN A 91 -3.50 8.40 5.64
C ASN A 91 -3.11 9.73 5.01
N GLU A 92 -2.47 10.63 5.77
CA GLU A 92 -1.91 11.85 5.22
C GLU A 92 -0.97 11.47 4.04
N LEU A 93 -0.08 10.47 4.17
CA LEU A 93 0.95 10.16 3.14
C LEU A 93 0.26 9.73 1.85
N HIS A 94 -0.75 8.88 2.00
CA HIS A 94 -1.56 8.40 0.90
C HIS A 94 -2.33 9.56 0.25
N ASN A 95 -2.86 10.50 1.03
CA ASN A 95 -3.53 11.68 0.49
C ASN A 95 -2.58 12.60 -0.27
N ASP A 96 -1.36 12.82 0.21
CA ASP A 96 -0.35 13.62 -0.51
C ASP A 96 0.05 12.96 -1.84
N ILE A 97 0.23 11.64 -1.83
CA ILE A 97 0.49 10.85 -3.04
C ILE A 97 -0.71 10.94 -3.99
N LYS A 98 -1.92 10.57 -3.55
CA LYS A 98 -3.16 10.64 -4.35
C LYS A 98 -3.38 12.03 -4.95
N ASN A 99 -3.26 13.10 -4.15
CA ASN A 99 -3.43 14.47 -4.64
C ASN A 99 -2.39 14.85 -5.71
N PHE A 100 -1.16 14.40 -5.58
CA PHE A 100 -0.14 14.64 -6.60
C PHE A 100 -0.40 13.83 -7.87
N ILE A 101 -0.78 12.55 -7.72
CA ILE A 101 -1.05 11.64 -8.82
C ILE A 101 -2.29 12.07 -9.60
N TYR A 102 -3.41 12.35 -8.93
CA TYR A 102 -4.69 12.67 -9.54
C TYR A 102 -4.88 14.15 -9.84
N GLY A 103 -4.39 15.03 -8.97
CA GLY A 103 -4.62 16.47 -9.08
C GLY A 103 -3.53 17.23 -9.85
N LYS A 104 -2.30 16.68 -9.93
CA LYS A 104 -1.15 17.39 -10.55
C LYS A 104 -0.49 16.61 -11.68
N MET A 105 -0.73 15.30 -11.78
CA MET A 105 -0.20 14.46 -12.85
C MET A 105 -1.33 13.78 -13.61
N THR A 106 -1.06 13.35 -14.84
CA THR A 106 -2.04 12.64 -15.69
C THR A 106 -1.75 11.13 -15.75
N ASN A 107 -0.59 10.69 -15.25
CA ASN A 107 -0.19 9.28 -15.08
C ASN A 107 1.16 9.19 -14.35
N VAL A 108 1.35 8.12 -13.59
CA VAL A 108 2.61 7.80 -12.89
C VAL A 108 3.14 6.47 -13.41
N SER A 109 4.43 6.41 -13.73
CA SER A 109 5.05 5.15 -14.11
C SER A 109 5.55 4.41 -12.87
N THR A 110 5.09 3.17 -12.69
CA THR A 110 5.53 2.25 -11.64
C THR A 110 7.05 2.01 -11.63
N LYS A 111 7.73 2.18 -12.77
CA LYS A 111 9.20 2.13 -12.87
C LYS A 111 9.93 3.08 -11.91
N TYR A 112 9.32 4.21 -11.55
CA TYR A 112 9.92 5.22 -10.67
C TYR A 112 9.20 5.32 -9.34
N LEU A 113 8.39 4.32 -8.98
CA LEU A 113 7.62 4.32 -7.75
C LEU A 113 8.52 4.53 -6.52
N GLN A 114 9.69 3.91 -6.50
CA GLN A 114 10.74 4.14 -5.49
C GLN A 114 11.18 5.61 -5.40
N ASP A 115 11.38 6.29 -6.53
CA ASP A 115 11.79 7.70 -6.54
C ASP A 115 10.67 8.61 -6.05
N TYR A 116 9.41 8.33 -6.41
CA TYR A 116 8.25 9.05 -5.89
C TYR A 116 8.11 8.87 -4.38
N ILE A 117 8.18 7.62 -3.89
CA ILE A 117 8.13 7.31 -2.46
C ILE A 117 9.25 8.03 -1.70
N GLY A 118 10.47 8.02 -2.25
CA GLY A 118 11.60 8.77 -1.70
C GLY A 118 11.34 10.27 -1.62
N TYR A 119 10.81 10.86 -2.69
CA TYR A 119 10.46 12.28 -2.74
C TYR A 119 9.40 12.67 -1.70
N PHE A 120 8.29 11.92 -1.63
CA PHE A 120 7.23 12.19 -0.64
C PHE A 120 7.72 11.99 0.79
N THR A 121 8.52 10.95 1.03
CA THR A 121 9.13 10.72 2.33
C THR A 121 10.05 11.88 2.73
N TYR A 122 10.84 12.39 1.79
CA TYR A 122 11.72 13.53 2.02
C TYR A 122 10.93 14.80 2.38
N ILE A 123 9.94 15.17 1.59
CA ILE A 123 9.11 16.36 1.82
C ILE A 123 8.32 16.26 3.14
N ARG A 124 7.86 15.06 3.50
CA ARG A 124 7.24 14.78 4.80
C ARG A 124 8.17 15.04 5.96
N ASN A 125 9.36 14.44 5.90
CA ASN A 125 10.37 14.61 6.94
C ASN A 125 10.79 16.07 7.05
N TRP A 126 10.86 16.79 5.93
CA TRP A 126 11.08 18.24 5.91
C TRP A 126 10.02 18.99 6.71
N ARG A 127 8.73 18.73 6.46
CA ARG A 127 7.63 19.38 7.18
C ARG A 127 7.63 19.06 8.67
N VAL A 128 7.94 17.81 9.05
CA VAL A 128 8.04 17.42 10.46
C VAL A 128 9.20 18.15 11.16
N LYS A 129 10.35 18.25 10.50
CA LYS A 129 11.56 18.89 11.05
C LYS A 129 11.45 20.42 11.12
N ASN A 130 10.87 21.04 10.09
CA ASN A 130 10.89 22.49 9.90
C ASN A 130 9.52 23.15 10.14
N GLY A 131 8.46 22.37 10.36
CA GLY A 131 7.09 22.87 10.62
C GLY A 131 6.29 23.27 9.38
N HIS A 132 6.92 23.34 8.20
CA HIS A 132 6.29 23.75 6.94
C HIS A 132 6.85 22.96 5.74
N TYR A 133 6.14 22.98 4.61
CA TYR A 133 6.64 22.41 3.36
C TYR A 133 7.79 23.28 2.78
N PRO A 134 8.72 22.70 2.01
CA PRO A 134 9.83 23.44 1.41
C PRO A 134 9.35 24.31 0.25
N THR A 135 8.88 25.51 0.56
CA THR A 135 8.26 26.43 -0.41
C THR A 135 9.03 27.73 -0.57
N SER A 136 10.02 28.01 0.29
CA SER A 136 10.82 29.23 0.23
C SER A 136 12.14 29.03 -0.53
N GLN A 137 12.75 30.12 -0.98
CA GLN A 137 14.09 30.09 -1.58
C GLN A 137 15.13 29.51 -0.62
N LYS A 138 15.02 29.84 0.67
CA LYS A 138 15.92 29.35 1.72
C LYS A 138 15.79 27.83 1.92
N ASP A 139 14.58 27.28 1.75
CA ASP A 139 14.36 25.84 1.74
C ASP A 139 15.04 25.19 0.53
N ALA A 140 14.86 25.76 -0.66
CA ALA A 140 15.51 25.26 -1.88
C ALA A 140 17.04 25.27 -1.77
N GLU A 141 17.62 26.33 -1.22
CA GLU A 141 19.06 26.42 -0.95
C GLU A 141 19.53 25.36 0.06
N THR A 142 18.75 25.12 1.11
CA THR A 142 19.09 24.12 2.13
C THR A 142 19.00 22.69 1.58
N ILE A 143 17.96 22.38 0.81
CA ILE A 143 17.83 21.10 0.08
C ILE A 143 19.01 20.91 -0.88
N PHE A 144 19.38 21.96 -1.61
CA PHE A 144 20.50 21.92 -2.53
C PHE A 144 21.84 21.64 -1.80
N ILE A 145 22.06 22.27 -0.65
CA ILE A 145 23.22 22.01 0.20
C ILE A 145 23.22 20.55 0.72
N GLU A 146 22.06 20.01 1.11
CA GLU A 146 21.94 18.60 1.52
C GLU A 146 22.31 17.63 0.38
N ILE A 147 21.85 17.91 -0.85
CA ILE A 147 22.19 17.12 -2.05
C ILE A 147 23.69 17.17 -2.34
N LEU A 148 24.30 18.37 -2.25
CA LEU A 148 25.74 18.56 -2.49
C LEU A 148 26.59 17.85 -1.42
N LYS A 149 26.12 17.79 -0.17
CA LYS A 149 26.80 17.06 0.91
C LYS A 149 26.70 15.53 0.73
N ALA A 150 25.62 15.04 0.15
CA ALA A 150 25.38 13.60 -0.05
C ALA A 150 26.15 13.01 -1.26
N LYS A 151 26.44 13.82 -2.28
CA LYS A 151 27.21 13.38 -3.47
C LYS A 151 28.54 14.10 -3.57
N LYS A 152 29.62 13.40 -3.23
CA LYS A 152 30.98 13.81 -3.63
C LYS A 152 31.03 13.85 -5.16
N ASN A 153 31.11 15.05 -5.74
CA ASN A 153 31.41 15.33 -7.15
C ASN A 153 30.23 15.29 -8.14
N LEU A 154 29.19 16.12 -7.92
CA LEU A 154 28.22 16.45 -8.98
C LEU A 154 28.75 17.63 -9.80
N THR A 155 28.97 17.43 -11.10
CA THR A 155 29.39 18.51 -12.01
C THR A 155 28.18 19.28 -12.54
N SER A 156 28.33 20.58 -12.84
CA SER A 156 27.21 21.41 -13.34
C SER A 156 26.64 20.89 -14.68
N THR A 157 27.48 20.21 -15.47
CA THR A 157 27.13 19.58 -16.73
C THR A 157 26.18 18.39 -16.53
N GLU A 158 26.42 17.54 -15.52
CA GLU A 158 25.54 16.41 -15.19
C GLU A 158 24.16 16.87 -14.72
N VAL A 159 24.09 17.98 -13.97
CA VAL A 159 22.81 18.57 -13.53
C VAL A 159 22.02 19.09 -14.73
N ARG A 160 22.68 19.79 -15.65
CA ARG A 160 22.04 20.38 -16.84
C ARG A 160 21.61 19.35 -17.87
N GLN A 161 22.28 18.21 -17.93
CA GLN A 161 21.96 17.12 -18.87
C GLN A 161 20.90 16.13 -18.36
N LYS A 162 20.55 16.21 -17.07
CA LYS A 162 19.59 15.28 -16.47
C LYS A 162 18.15 15.74 -16.71
N GLU A 163 17.59 15.32 -17.83
CA GLU A 163 16.15 15.44 -18.07
C GLU A 163 15.36 14.40 -17.27
N LEU A 164 14.32 14.86 -16.56
CA LEU A 164 13.35 13.99 -15.89
C LEU A 164 12.47 13.31 -16.95
N LYS A 165 12.89 12.16 -17.46
CA LYS A 165 12.09 11.34 -18.37
C LYS A 165 11.19 10.40 -17.57
N LEU A 166 9.95 10.81 -17.32
CA LEU A 166 8.91 9.95 -16.75
C LEU A 166 8.19 9.22 -17.91
N PRO A 167 8.43 7.92 -18.16
CA PRO A 167 7.75 7.21 -19.20
C PRO A 167 6.27 7.10 -18.83
N LYS A 168 5.41 7.24 -19.84
CA LYS A 168 3.99 6.92 -19.68
C LYS A 168 3.81 5.39 -19.73
N PRO A 169 2.76 4.84 -19.10
CA PRO A 169 2.41 3.44 -19.31
C PRO A 169 2.32 3.14 -20.82
N SER A 170 2.85 1.99 -21.22
CA SER A 170 2.89 1.59 -22.62
C SER A 170 1.47 1.55 -23.20
N PRO A 171 1.24 2.01 -24.45
CA PRO A 171 -0.05 1.85 -25.12
C PRO A 171 -0.57 0.40 -25.10
N ARG A 172 0.35 -0.57 -25.13
CA ARG A 172 0.03 -2.00 -25.03
C ARG A 172 -0.56 -2.36 -23.67
N TYR A 173 -0.01 -1.83 -22.59
CA TYR A 173 -0.51 -2.06 -21.23
C TYR A 173 -1.90 -1.45 -21.05
N MET A 174 -2.09 -0.20 -21.51
CA MET A 174 -3.39 0.47 -21.44
C MET A 174 -4.49 -0.28 -22.18
N LYS A 175 -4.15 -0.89 -23.33
CA LYS A 175 -5.08 -1.73 -24.09
C LYS A 175 -5.50 -2.97 -23.28
N VAL A 176 -4.53 -3.70 -22.73
CA VAL A 176 -4.80 -4.89 -21.90
C VAL A 176 -5.63 -4.54 -20.68
N LEU A 177 -5.29 -3.46 -19.97
CA LEU A 177 -6.03 -2.98 -18.81
C LEU A 177 -7.50 -2.71 -19.14
N LYS A 178 -7.77 -2.07 -20.28
CA LYS A 178 -9.15 -1.79 -20.72
C LYS A 178 -9.93 -3.08 -21.03
N GLU A 179 -9.34 -3.97 -21.83
CA GLU A 179 -9.97 -5.25 -22.21
C GLU A 179 -10.26 -6.14 -20.99
N GLU A 180 -9.32 -6.23 -20.07
CA GLU A 180 -9.48 -7.02 -18.84
C GLU A 180 -10.53 -6.39 -17.91
N THR A 181 -10.58 -5.06 -17.81
CA THR A 181 -11.60 -4.36 -17.02
C THR A 181 -13.01 -4.67 -17.55
N GLU A 182 -13.20 -4.64 -18.86
CA GLU A 182 -14.49 -4.96 -19.50
C GLU A 182 -14.93 -6.39 -19.21
N LYS A 183 -14.02 -7.38 -19.29
CA LYS A 183 -14.32 -8.77 -18.92
C LYS A 183 -14.64 -8.95 -17.44
N ALA A 184 -13.92 -8.25 -16.57
CA ALA A 184 -14.17 -8.32 -15.14
C ALA A 184 -15.56 -7.77 -14.79
N ARG A 185 -15.99 -6.66 -15.43
CA ARG A 185 -17.34 -6.09 -15.25
C ARG A 185 -18.45 -7.09 -15.58
N THR A 186 -18.29 -7.87 -16.65
CA THR A 186 -19.31 -8.85 -17.06
C THR A 186 -19.36 -10.05 -16.11
N VAL A 187 -18.21 -10.51 -15.60
CA VAL A 187 -18.13 -11.67 -14.69
C VAL A 187 -18.58 -11.31 -13.27
N ILE A 188 -18.25 -10.11 -12.79
CA ILE A 188 -18.57 -9.63 -11.44
C ILE A 188 -20.01 -9.07 -11.36
N ASP A 189 -20.63 -8.81 -12.51
CA ASP A 189 -21.92 -8.11 -12.62
C ASP A 189 -21.88 -6.73 -11.95
N ASN A 190 -20.81 -5.98 -12.20
CA ASN A 190 -20.63 -4.63 -11.68
C ASN A 190 -20.10 -3.70 -12.79
N PRO A 191 -20.95 -2.80 -13.33
CA PRO A 191 -20.56 -1.92 -14.44
C PRO A 191 -19.50 -0.87 -14.04
N TYR A 192 -19.36 -0.58 -12.74
CA TYR A 192 -18.40 0.39 -12.21
C TYR A 192 -17.06 -0.23 -11.84
N PHE A 193 -16.91 -1.55 -11.96
CA PHE A 193 -15.66 -2.21 -11.64
C PHE A 193 -14.51 -1.65 -12.50
N LYS A 194 -13.45 -1.18 -11.86
CA LYS A 194 -12.21 -0.72 -12.52
C LYS A 194 -11.03 -1.27 -11.73
N PHE A 195 -10.04 -1.85 -12.41
CA PHE A 195 -8.83 -2.32 -11.73
C PHE A 195 -8.10 -1.13 -11.09
N ASN A 196 -7.73 -1.29 -9.83
CA ASN A 196 -6.98 -0.31 -9.07
C ASN A 196 -5.73 -0.97 -8.45
N GLU A 197 -4.90 -0.16 -7.82
CA GLU A 197 -3.61 -0.62 -7.26
C GLU A 197 -3.79 -1.60 -6.08
N GLU A 198 -4.94 -1.57 -5.40
CA GLU A 198 -5.26 -2.46 -4.27
C GLU A 198 -5.59 -3.89 -4.73
N ASP A 199 -5.88 -4.11 -6.01
CA ASP A 199 -6.12 -5.44 -6.56
C ASP A 199 -4.82 -6.27 -6.72
N GLY A 200 -3.64 -5.64 -6.61
CA GLY A 200 -2.35 -6.32 -6.76
C GLY A 200 -2.05 -6.86 -8.17
N VAL A 201 -2.82 -6.46 -9.18
CA VAL A 201 -2.65 -6.93 -10.58
C VAL A 201 -1.73 -5.99 -11.35
N LEU A 202 -0.42 -6.18 -11.22
CA LEU A 202 0.58 -5.31 -11.86
C LEU A 202 0.81 -5.59 -13.36
N SER A 203 0.67 -6.84 -13.79
CA SER A 203 1.06 -7.29 -15.14
C SER A 203 -0.01 -8.12 -15.85
N PHE A 204 -1.17 -8.35 -15.22
CA PHE A 204 -2.17 -9.35 -15.62
C PHE A 204 -1.58 -10.77 -15.80
N ASN A 205 -0.38 -11.02 -15.29
CA ASN A 205 0.24 -12.33 -15.28
C ASN A 205 -0.39 -13.19 -14.18
N LYS A 206 -1.31 -14.06 -14.58
CA LYS A 206 -2.06 -14.96 -13.69
C LYS A 206 -1.14 -15.78 -12.77
N ARG A 207 0.05 -16.17 -13.26
CA ARG A 207 0.98 -16.98 -12.48
C ARG A 207 1.61 -16.17 -11.36
N GLU A 208 2.09 -14.96 -11.65
CA GLU A 208 2.66 -14.06 -10.65
C GLU A 208 1.62 -13.75 -9.58
N TYR A 209 0.41 -13.40 -9.99
CA TYR A 209 -0.70 -13.13 -9.08
C TYR A 209 -0.98 -14.32 -8.15
N LEU A 210 -1.13 -15.53 -8.70
CA LEU A 210 -1.41 -16.73 -7.91
C LEU A 210 -0.26 -17.10 -6.96
N LEU A 211 0.99 -16.79 -7.32
CA LEU A 211 2.14 -17.08 -6.45
C LEU A 211 2.19 -16.16 -5.23
N ASP A 212 1.74 -14.92 -5.39
CA ASP A 212 1.71 -13.91 -4.33
C ASP A 212 0.57 -14.14 -3.32
N LEU A 213 -0.47 -14.89 -3.72
CA LEU A 213 -1.58 -15.22 -2.83
C LEU A 213 -1.15 -16.07 -1.62
N PRO A 214 -1.71 -15.80 -0.42
CA PRO A 214 -1.50 -16.66 0.74
C PRO A 214 -2.09 -18.06 0.47
N LYS A 215 -1.43 -19.09 1.02
CA LYS A 215 -1.82 -20.51 0.83
C LYS A 215 -3.29 -20.80 1.14
N SER A 216 -3.87 -20.13 2.14
CA SER A 216 -5.28 -20.26 2.51
C SER A 216 -6.22 -19.89 1.36
N ARG A 217 -5.89 -18.87 0.56
CA ARG A 217 -6.68 -18.43 -0.59
C ARG A 217 -6.50 -19.35 -1.80
N LEU A 218 -5.28 -19.77 -2.07
CA LEU A 218 -5.03 -20.80 -3.09
C LEU A 218 -5.78 -22.10 -2.80
N TYR A 219 -5.91 -22.46 -1.52
CA TYR A 219 -6.73 -23.59 -1.09
C TYR A 219 -8.24 -23.40 -1.32
N ALA A 220 -8.74 -22.17 -1.18
CA ALA A 220 -10.13 -21.86 -1.50
C ALA A 220 -10.39 -21.98 -3.01
N ILE A 221 -9.51 -21.38 -3.83
CA ILE A 221 -9.55 -21.48 -5.30
C ILE A 221 -9.45 -22.94 -5.74
N ALA A 222 -8.52 -23.70 -5.18
CA ALA A 222 -8.34 -25.10 -5.54
C ALA A 222 -9.53 -25.99 -5.14
N LYS A 223 -10.23 -25.63 -4.05
CA LYS A 223 -11.47 -26.28 -3.62
C LYS A 223 -12.62 -25.97 -4.59
N GLU A 224 -12.74 -24.73 -5.03
CA GLU A 224 -13.71 -24.28 -6.04
C GLU A 224 -13.47 -24.95 -7.40
N CYS A 225 -12.21 -25.16 -7.76
CA CYS A 225 -11.80 -25.90 -8.96
C CYS A 225 -11.86 -27.44 -8.81
N HIS A 226 -12.38 -27.96 -7.69
CA HIS A 226 -12.44 -29.40 -7.40
C HIS A 226 -11.10 -30.17 -7.53
N ILE A 227 -9.97 -29.51 -7.28
CA ILE A 227 -8.63 -30.13 -7.41
C ILE A 227 -8.43 -31.14 -6.26
N PRO A 228 -8.19 -32.43 -6.53
CA PRO A 228 -8.01 -33.41 -5.47
C PRO A 228 -6.65 -33.25 -4.77
N ARG A 229 -6.62 -33.54 -3.46
CA ARG A 229 -5.39 -33.57 -2.63
C ARG A 229 -4.58 -32.26 -2.65
N TYR A 230 -5.22 -31.13 -2.98
CA TYR A 230 -4.58 -29.82 -3.11
C TYR A 230 -3.76 -29.39 -1.88
N LYS A 231 -4.18 -29.76 -0.66
CA LYS A 231 -3.46 -29.47 0.59
C LYS A 231 -2.10 -30.17 0.73
N LYS A 232 -1.85 -31.22 -0.07
CA LYS A 232 -0.58 -31.96 -0.08
C LYS A 232 0.40 -31.45 -1.14
N LEU A 233 -0.02 -30.53 -1.99
CA LEU A 233 0.81 -29.99 -3.06
C LEU A 233 1.70 -28.86 -2.53
N ALA A 234 2.93 -28.80 -3.04
CA ALA A 234 3.79 -27.64 -2.84
C ALA A 234 3.17 -26.40 -3.51
N HIS A 235 3.46 -25.21 -2.99
CA HIS A 235 2.87 -23.93 -3.45
C HIS A 235 2.96 -23.74 -4.96
N TRP A 236 4.14 -23.96 -5.52
CA TRP A 236 4.40 -23.87 -6.96
C TRP A 236 3.60 -24.89 -7.79
N SER A 237 3.51 -26.14 -7.30
CA SER A 237 2.76 -27.20 -7.95
C SER A 237 1.26 -26.92 -7.91
N LEU A 238 0.76 -26.39 -6.79
CA LEU A 238 -0.63 -25.99 -6.64
C LEU A 238 -1.01 -24.89 -7.63
N VAL A 239 -0.20 -23.81 -7.71
CA VAL A 239 -0.40 -22.74 -8.69
C VAL A 239 -0.39 -23.28 -10.12
N SER A 240 0.53 -24.20 -10.43
CA SER A 240 0.61 -24.80 -11.77
C SER A 240 -0.62 -25.63 -12.13
N VAL A 241 -1.28 -26.27 -11.15
CA VAL A 241 -2.52 -27.04 -11.38
C VAL A 241 -3.73 -26.12 -11.47
N VAL A 242 -3.78 -25.06 -10.66
CA VAL A 242 -4.82 -24.02 -10.71
C VAL A 242 -4.80 -23.26 -12.04
N LEU A 243 -3.62 -22.97 -12.58
CA LEU A 243 -3.46 -22.29 -13.88
C LEU A 243 -3.98 -23.11 -15.08
N LYS A 244 -4.16 -24.42 -14.94
CA LYS A 244 -4.68 -25.28 -16.00
C LYS A 244 -6.21 -25.28 -16.10
N GLN A 245 -6.91 -24.66 -15.15
CA GLN A 245 -8.37 -24.60 -15.16
C GLN A 245 -8.84 -23.58 -16.20
N GLU A 246 -9.82 -23.94 -17.01
CA GLU A 246 -10.31 -23.09 -18.11
C GLU A 246 -10.99 -21.81 -17.60
N ASN A 247 -11.69 -21.89 -16.46
CA ASN A 247 -12.39 -20.78 -15.82
C ASN A 247 -11.54 -20.00 -14.81
N ILE A 248 -10.22 -20.19 -14.79
CA ILE A 248 -9.36 -19.55 -13.79
C ILE A 248 -9.46 -18.01 -13.82
N GLN A 249 -9.65 -17.42 -15.00
CA GLN A 249 -9.75 -15.97 -15.12
C GLN A 249 -10.96 -15.42 -14.37
N ASP A 250 -12.09 -16.07 -14.52
CA ASP A 250 -13.35 -15.65 -13.93
C ASP A 250 -13.30 -15.81 -12.40
N ILE A 251 -12.71 -16.92 -11.94
CA ILE A 251 -12.46 -17.14 -10.51
C ILE A 251 -11.59 -16.03 -9.95
N LEU A 252 -10.52 -15.63 -10.65
CA LEU A 252 -9.66 -14.53 -10.21
C LEU A 252 -10.42 -13.22 -10.10
N TYR A 253 -11.25 -12.87 -11.07
CA TYR A 253 -12.08 -11.66 -11.00
C TYR A 253 -13.06 -11.70 -9.82
N GLN A 254 -13.71 -12.84 -9.58
CA GLN A 254 -14.63 -12.98 -8.45
C GLN A 254 -13.92 -12.92 -7.09
N GLN A 255 -12.71 -13.46 -6.99
CA GLN A 255 -11.91 -13.36 -5.76
C GLN A 255 -11.51 -11.90 -5.50
N LEU A 256 -11.05 -11.19 -6.53
CA LEU A 256 -10.73 -9.76 -6.43
C LEU A 256 -11.95 -8.94 -5.98
N ALA A 257 -13.13 -9.20 -6.55
CA ALA A 257 -14.36 -8.52 -6.13
C ALA A 257 -14.74 -8.78 -4.66
N LYS A 258 -14.57 -10.01 -4.17
CA LYS A 258 -14.84 -10.39 -2.77
C LYS A 258 -13.90 -9.71 -1.77
N ASP A 259 -12.70 -9.35 -2.22
CA ASP A 259 -11.68 -8.74 -1.39
C ASP A 259 -11.82 -7.22 -1.26
N ARG A 260 -12.55 -6.60 -2.19
CA ARG A 260 -12.78 -5.17 -2.15
C ARG A 260 -13.74 -4.80 -1.02
N ASN A 261 -13.30 -3.86 -0.19
CA ASN A 261 -14.15 -3.28 0.87
C ASN A 261 -15.29 -2.43 0.30
N GLN A 262 -15.15 -1.93 -0.94
CA GLN A 262 -16.16 -1.18 -1.67
C GLN A 262 -16.16 -1.61 -3.14
N LEU A 263 -17.35 -1.90 -3.68
CA LEU A 263 -17.52 -2.34 -5.06
C LEU A 263 -17.54 -1.16 -6.05
N ILE A 264 -17.75 0.05 -5.55
CA ILE A 264 -17.76 1.29 -6.32
C ILE A 264 -16.75 2.22 -5.64
N ASP A 265 -15.82 2.76 -6.42
CA ASP A 265 -14.82 3.67 -5.89
C ASP A 265 -15.49 5.00 -5.48
N GLU A 266 -14.96 5.63 -4.43
CA GLU A 266 -15.55 6.82 -3.81
C GLU A 266 -15.72 8.00 -4.79
N GLU A 267 -14.81 8.13 -5.76
CA GLU A 267 -14.88 9.09 -6.86
C GLU A 267 -16.13 8.88 -7.74
N ASP A 268 -16.47 7.63 -8.05
CA ASP A 268 -17.65 7.32 -8.87
C ASP A 268 -18.92 7.59 -8.05
N LEU A 269 -18.91 7.36 -6.73
CA LEU A 269 -20.00 7.72 -5.82
C LEU A 269 -20.18 9.25 -5.74
N GLU A 270 -19.11 10.03 -5.74
CA GLU A 270 -19.18 11.50 -5.76
C GLU A 270 -19.71 12.02 -7.09
N VAL A 271 -19.33 11.41 -8.21
CA VAL A 271 -19.90 11.72 -9.54
C VAL A 271 -21.38 11.37 -9.58
N MET A 272 -21.80 10.21 -9.07
CA MET A 272 -23.22 9.84 -9.00
C MET A 272 -24.05 10.82 -8.17
N LYS A 273 -23.52 11.19 -6.98
CA LYS A 273 -24.17 12.15 -6.07
C LYS A 273 -24.29 13.54 -6.69
N SER A 274 -23.27 14.00 -7.40
CA SER A 274 -23.28 15.30 -8.09
C SER A 274 -24.11 15.30 -9.38
N SER A 275 -24.30 14.14 -10.00
CA SER A 275 -25.12 13.95 -11.21
C SER A 275 -26.61 13.75 -10.92
N GLY A 276 -27.02 13.69 -9.65
CA GLY A 276 -28.41 13.46 -9.25
C GLY A 276 -28.95 12.05 -9.52
N TYR A 277 -28.07 11.05 -9.73
CA TYR A 277 -28.48 9.66 -9.87
C TYR A 277 -28.86 9.09 -8.51
N VAL A 278 -30.14 8.73 -8.36
CA VAL A 278 -30.67 7.96 -7.23
C VAL A 278 -30.58 6.48 -7.61
N LEU A 279 -29.96 5.68 -6.73
CA LEU A 279 -29.88 4.21 -6.83
C LEU A 279 -31.28 3.57 -6.92
#